data_AF-A0A1U9Z5M7-F1
#
_entry.id   AF-A0A1U9Z5M7-F1
#
_cell.length_a   1.000
_cell.length_b   1.000
_cell.length_c   1.000
_cell.angle_alpha   90.00
_cell.angle_beta   90.00
_cell.angle_gamma   90.00
#
_symmetry.space_group_name_H-M   'P 1'
#
loop_
_entity.id
_entity.type
_entity.pdbx_description
1 polymer ?
#
loop_
_entity_poly.entity_id
_entity_poly.type
_entity_poly.pdbx_seq_one_letter_code
_entity_poly.pdbx_strand_id
1 'polypeptide(L)'
;MTETFRLSGLARPEDARAMLDMAAEHFADHADVTRTGDCVTIAGEGGEAVISLDGNQLRIALAAESAARLQLLRTMLAEHLFYFAGGEALELSWSDPPPPAVPPNLHEVRVVATETVTPHMLRVKFVCADLTPFVGGNMHVRLLVPPKGREPVWPVIGEDGRIKWPEGEDALLIRVYTIRFVDIERGEVWVDFLQHPAPGIATPGADFARDAKPGDRAAFLGPGGGGVPEAEHIFLAGDEAALPAIARIAEEAPAGTKLTAIIVVESASEEQAIGGAAELDLTWLHRSSAGTEGLAQTIHHALADLDSETFVWIACEKSDIRDIRALLKNRQHDRKKMYVAWYWDRDSDDVR
;
A
#
# COMPACT_ATOMS: atom_id res chain seq x y z
N MET A 1 4.62 -31.44 11.30
CA MET A 1 5.64 -30.40 11.56
C MET A 1 5.70 -29.58 10.30
N THR A 2 5.19 -28.35 10.32
CA THR A 2 5.24 -27.45 9.15
C THR A 2 6.72 -27.14 8.89
N GLU A 3 7.18 -27.40 7.68
CA GLU A 3 8.56 -27.13 7.28
C GLU A 3 8.81 -25.62 7.37
N THR A 4 9.82 -25.20 8.15
CA THR A 4 10.18 -23.78 8.29
C THR A 4 11.34 -23.48 7.36
N PHE A 5 11.12 -22.59 6.41
CA PHE A 5 12.15 -22.12 5.48
C PHE A 5 13.02 -21.08 6.18
N ARG A 6 14.34 -21.16 6.02
CA ARG A 6 15.29 -20.26 6.69
C ARG A 6 16.34 -19.74 5.73
N LEU A 7 16.78 -18.51 5.95
CA LEU A 7 17.88 -17.87 5.23
C LEU A 7 18.68 -17.02 6.21
N SER A 8 20.01 -17.02 6.11
CA SER A 8 20.84 -16.04 6.80
C SER A 8 21.45 -15.03 5.82
N GLY A 9 21.63 -13.80 6.27
CA GLY A 9 22.30 -12.73 5.55
C GLY A 9 23.32 -12.02 6.42
N LEU A 10 24.20 -11.25 5.78
CA LEU A 10 25.19 -10.42 6.42
C LEU A 10 25.24 -9.06 5.73
N ALA A 11 25.04 -8.00 6.51
CA ALA A 11 25.10 -6.62 6.03
C ALA A 11 26.28 -5.87 6.68
N ARG A 12 26.99 -5.08 5.87
CA ARG A 12 28.10 -4.21 6.30
C ARG A 12 27.81 -2.77 5.87
N PRO A 13 27.04 -2.02 6.67
CA PRO A 13 26.90 -0.58 6.51
C PRO A 13 28.10 0.18 7.08
N GLU A 14 28.16 1.50 6.85
CA GLU A 14 29.15 2.37 7.50
C GLU A 14 28.98 2.37 9.04
N ASP A 15 27.74 2.51 9.53
CA ASP A 15 27.38 2.40 10.95
C ASP A 15 26.30 1.34 11.18
N ALA A 16 26.73 0.16 11.64
CA ALA A 16 25.84 -0.97 11.91
C ALA A 16 24.91 -0.73 13.11
N ARG A 17 25.36 0.05 14.12
CA ARG A 17 24.53 0.34 15.28
C ARG A 17 23.37 1.26 14.88
N ALA A 18 23.69 2.35 14.18
CA ALA A 18 22.69 3.28 13.70
C ALA A 18 21.68 2.59 12.78
N MET A 19 22.14 1.72 11.87
CA MET A 19 21.25 0.96 11.00
C MET A 19 20.33 -0.01 11.77
N LEU A 20 20.81 -0.66 12.83
CA LEU A 20 19.97 -1.49 13.68
C LEU A 20 18.90 -0.66 14.42
N ASP A 21 19.27 0.53 14.89
CA ASP A 21 18.36 1.46 15.57
C ASP A 21 17.27 1.95 14.60
N MET A 22 17.64 2.34 13.38
CA MET A 22 16.71 2.73 12.31
C MET A 22 15.76 1.59 11.95
N ALA A 23 16.25 0.36 11.85
CA ALA A 23 15.39 -0.79 11.58
C ALA A 23 14.36 -1.02 12.71
N ALA A 24 14.78 -0.93 13.97
CA ALA A 24 13.87 -1.09 15.11
C ALA A 24 12.76 -0.02 15.13
N GLU A 25 13.11 1.24 14.85
CA GLU A 25 12.15 2.34 14.84
C GLU A 25 11.21 2.26 13.62
N HIS A 26 11.77 2.05 12.43
CA HIS A 26 10.99 2.06 11.19
C HIS A 26 9.96 0.93 11.12
N PHE A 27 10.35 -0.29 11.50
CA PHE A 27 9.45 -1.43 11.41
C PHE A 27 8.40 -1.48 12.52
N ALA A 28 8.58 -0.75 13.63
CA ALA A 28 7.60 -0.71 14.72
C ALA A 28 6.23 -0.11 14.29
N ASP A 29 6.21 0.60 13.17
CA ASP A 29 4.99 1.17 12.58
C ASP A 29 4.19 0.17 11.73
N HIS A 30 4.81 -0.97 11.39
CA HIS A 30 4.29 -1.89 10.39
C HIS A 30 4.31 -3.37 10.81
N ALA A 31 4.99 -3.69 11.91
CA ALA A 31 5.21 -5.05 12.38
C ALA A 31 5.37 -5.10 13.91
N ASP A 32 5.26 -6.29 14.49
CA ASP A 32 5.58 -6.50 15.89
C ASP A 32 7.10 -6.54 16.06
N VAL A 33 7.65 -5.45 16.59
CA VAL A 33 9.09 -5.31 16.82
C VAL A 33 9.41 -5.48 18.29
N THR A 34 10.35 -6.40 18.58
CA THR A 34 10.93 -6.55 19.93
C THR A 34 12.43 -6.35 19.88
N ARG A 35 12.98 -5.68 20.90
CA ARG A 35 14.41 -5.43 21.01
C ARG A 35 14.96 -5.98 22.32
N THR A 36 15.98 -6.83 22.22
CA THR A 36 16.73 -7.37 23.36
C THR A 36 18.20 -7.06 23.18
N GLY A 37 18.65 -5.95 23.80
CA GLY A 37 20.02 -5.46 23.66
C GLY A 37 20.37 -5.15 22.20
N ASP A 38 21.30 -5.93 21.66
CA ASP A 38 21.87 -5.78 20.31
C ASP A 38 21.14 -6.64 19.25
N CYS A 39 19.93 -7.08 19.58
CA CYS A 39 19.09 -7.92 18.73
C CYS A 39 17.71 -7.30 18.56
N VAL A 40 17.26 -7.17 17.32
CA VAL A 40 15.93 -6.71 16.92
C VAL A 40 15.23 -7.86 16.22
N THR A 41 14.06 -8.24 16.71
CA THR A 41 13.18 -9.22 16.07
C THR A 41 11.97 -8.51 15.51
N ILE A 42 11.70 -8.73 14.24
CA ILE A 42 10.59 -8.17 13.47
C ILE A 42 9.71 -9.35 13.08
N ALA A 43 8.56 -9.48 13.72
CA ALA A 43 7.58 -10.52 13.43
C ALA A 43 6.40 -9.91 12.67
N GLY A 44 5.98 -10.60 11.61
CA GLY A 44 4.82 -10.21 10.82
C GLY A 44 4.08 -11.43 10.28
N GLU A 45 3.13 -11.18 9.38
CA GLU A 45 2.32 -12.23 8.79
C GLU A 45 3.19 -13.27 8.09
N GLY A 46 3.11 -14.54 8.50
CA GLY A 46 3.78 -15.67 7.85
C GLY A 46 5.32 -15.73 7.97
N GLY A 47 5.96 -14.87 8.79
CA GLY A 47 7.39 -15.02 9.06
C GLY A 47 8.05 -13.94 9.93
N GLU A 48 9.35 -14.11 10.12
CA GLU A 48 10.16 -13.40 11.11
C GLU A 48 11.53 -13.01 10.52
N ALA A 49 12.00 -11.82 10.87
CA ALA A 49 13.37 -11.37 10.64
C ALA A 49 14.04 -11.01 11.95
N VAL A 50 15.22 -11.58 12.20
CA VAL A 50 16.07 -11.27 13.35
C VAL A 50 17.33 -10.60 12.84
N ILE A 51 17.61 -9.39 13.34
CA ILE A 51 18.79 -8.61 13.02
C ILE A 51 19.58 -8.42 14.30
N SER A 52 20.83 -8.88 14.32
CA SER A 52 21.71 -8.77 15.48
C SER A 52 23.04 -8.13 15.12
N LEU A 53 23.53 -7.24 15.98
CA LEU A 53 24.85 -6.65 15.82
C LEU A 53 25.96 -7.67 16.13
N ASP A 54 26.96 -7.74 15.25
CA ASP A 54 28.20 -8.50 15.44
C ASP A 54 29.39 -7.60 15.04
N GLY A 55 29.98 -6.93 16.03
CA GLY A 55 31.00 -5.90 15.80
C GLY A 55 30.44 -4.71 15.02
N ASN A 56 30.98 -4.42 13.84
CA ASN A 56 30.48 -3.38 12.93
C ASN A 56 29.67 -3.95 11.76
N GLN A 57 29.00 -5.09 11.97
CA GLN A 57 28.20 -5.77 10.94
C GLN A 57 26.87 -6.21 11.53
N LEU A 58 25.89 -6.42 10.67
CA LEU A 58 24.58 -6.96 11.04
C LEU A 58 24.45 -8.39 10.52
N ARG A 59 24.22 -9.33 11.43
CA ARG A 59 23.77 -10.68 11.09
C ARG A 59 22.26 -10.67 10.98
N ILE A 60 21.77 -11.28 9.91
CA ILE A 60 20.36 -11.38 9.59
C ILE A 60 19.97 -12.85 9.58
N ALA A 61 18.88 -13.20 10.25
CA ALA A 61 18.24 -14.50 10.14
C ALA A 61 16.77 -14.32 9.78
N LEU A 62 16.34 -14.95 8.69
CA LEU A 62 14.96 -14.94 8.23
C LEU A 62 14.36 -16.34 8.41
N ALA A 63 13.10 -16.39 8.82
CA ALA A 63 12.31 -17.61 8.89
C ALA A 63 10.91 -17.35 8.34
N ALA A 64 10.39 -18.28 7.54
CA ALA A 64 9.04 -18.18 6.99
C ALA A 64 8.39 -19.55 6.79
N GLU A 65 7.07 -19.54 6.64
CA GLU A 65 6.26 -20.74 6.40
C GLU A 65 6.35 -21.28 4.96
N SER A 66 6.89 -20.50 4.02
CA SER A 66 7.06 -20.90 2.62
C SER A 66 8.28 -20.23 1.98
N ALA A 67 8.81 -20.83 0.91
CA ALA A 67 9.90 -20.25 0.13
C ALA A 67 9.52 -18.88 -0.49
N ALA A 68 8.27 -18.74 -0.97
CA ALA A 68 7.77 -17.47 -1.49
C ALA A 68 7.75 -16.38 -0.40
N ARG A 69 7.28 -16.71 0.80
CA ARG A 69 7.27 -15.75 1.92
C ARG A 69 8.68 -15.40 2.39
N LEU A 70 9.59 -16.37 2.42
CA LEU A 70 11.00 -16.14 2.73
C LEU A 70 11.64 -15.16 1.73
N GLN A 71 11.35 -15.31 0.43
CA GLN A 71 11.80 -14.37 -0.60
C GLN A 71 11.25 -12.97 -0.38
N LEU A 72 9.96 -12.82 -0.04
CA LEU A 72 9.35 -11.53 0.25
C LEU A 72 10.00 -10.85 1.47
N LEU A 73 10.27 -11.59 2.54
CA LEU A 73 11.00 -11.07 3.71
C LEU A 73 12.41 -10.63 3.35
N ARG A 74 13.14 -11.43 2.55
CA ARG A 74 14.46 -11.07 2.04
C ARG A 74 14.40 -9.75 1.28
N THR A 75 13.49 -9.63 0.31
CA THR A 75 13.35 -8.43 -0.52
C THR A 75 12.95 -7.23 0.31
N MET A 76 11.94 -7.37 1.17
CA MET A 76 11.50 -6.30 2.07
C MET A 76 12.67 -5.80 2.92
N LEU A 77 13.41 -6.70 3.58
CA LEU A 77 14.52 -6.26 4.44
C LEU A 77 15.67 -5.65 3.63
N ALA A 78 16.02 -6.23 2.48
CA ALA A 78 17.06 -5.67 1.62
C ALA A 78 16.74 -4.24 1.17
N GLU A 79 15.52 -3.99 0.67
CA GLU A 79 15.08 -2.65 0.25
C GLU A 79 15.22 -1.63 1.38
N HIS A 80 14.79 -1.99 2.61
CA HIS A 80 14.89 -1.09 3.75
C HIS A 80 16.33 -0.84 4.20
N LEU A 81 17.20 -1.85 4.21
CA LEU A 81 18.60 -1.64 4.57
C LEU A 81 19.30 -0.68 3.60
N PHE A 82 19.04 -0.80 2.29
CA PHE A 82 19.56 0.14 1.30
C PHE A 82 18.91 1.53 1.42
N TYR A 83 17.63 1.61 1.76
CA TYR A 83 16.96 2.88 2.06
C TYR A 83 17.59 3.57 3.27
N PHE A 84 17.84 2.83 4.36
CA PHE A 84 18.48 3.35 5.57
C PHE A 84 19.93 3.79 5.33
N ALA A 85 20.64 3.13 4.41
CA ALA A 85 21.99 3.55 4.03
C ALA A 85 22.01 4.92 3.31
N GLY A 86 20.90 5.39 2.74
CA GLY A 86 20.79 6.77 2.22
C GLY A 86 21.81 7.13 1.12
N GLY A 87 22.40 6.15 0.44
CA GLY A 87 23.46 6.34 -0.56
C GLY A 87 24.88 6.07 -0.05
N GLU A 88 25.07 5.84 1.25
CA GLU A 88 26.32 5.33 1.82
C GLU A 88 26.61 3.89 1.35
N ALA A 89 27.87 3.46 1.49
CA ALA A 89 28.28 2.12 1.09
C ALA A 89 27.61 1.06 1.98
N LEU A 90 26.91 0.12 1.34
CA LEU A 90 26.32 -1.05 1.99
C LEU A 90 26.67 -2.30 1.19
N GLU A 91 27.40 -3.23 1.82
CA GLU A 91 27.52 -4.59 1.32
C GLU A 91 26.44 -5.46 1.95
N LEU A 92 25.67 -6.18 1.14
CA LEU A 92 24.67 -7.15 1.59
C LEU A 92 24.90 -8.49 0.87
N SER A 93 24.95 -9.57 1.64
CA SER A 93 25.13 -10.93 1.12
C SER A 93 24.17 -11.91 1.80
N TRP A 94 23.74 -12.92 1.06
CA TRP A 94 22.85 -13.98 1.53
C TRP A 94 23.55 -15.34 1.46
N SER A 95 23.27 -16.21 2.43
CA SER A 95 23.79 -17.59 2.48
C SER A 95 23.38 -18.44 1.28
N ASP A 96 22.20 -18.15 0.72
CA ASP A 96 21.69 -18.71 -0.53
C ASP A 96 21.21 -17.54 -1.42
N PRO A 97 21.98 -17.13 -2.44
CA PRO A 97 21.60 -16.05 -3.34
C PRO A 97 20.29 -16.38 -4.06
N PRO A 98 19.37 -15.40 -4.24
CA PRO A 98 18.17 -15.63 -5.04
C PRO A 98 18.57 -15.99 -6.47
N PRO A 99 17.98 -17.03 -7.09
CA PRO A 99 18.08 -17.16 -8.53
C PRO A 99 17.40 -15.95 -9.19
N PRO A 100 17.89 -15.46 -10.34
CA PRO A 100 17.19 -14.44 -11.11
C PRO A 100 15.78 -14.94 -11.45
N ALA A 101 14.78 -14.36 -10.79
CA ALA A 101 13.39 -14.76 -10.91
C ALA A 101 12.48 -13.53 -10.80
N VAL A 102 11.31 -13.62 -11.41
CA VAL A 102 10.25 -12.64 -11.21
C VAL A 102 9.83 -12.66 -9.73
N PRO A 103 9.54 -11.51 -9.09
CA PRO A 103 9.04 -11.48 -7.72
C PRO A 103 7.84 -12.42 -7.54
N PRO A 104 7.79 -13.21 -6.44
CA PRO A 104 6.74 -14.22 -6.27
C PRO A 104 5.34 -13.63 -6.06
N ASN A 105 5.25 -12.34 -5.75
CA ASN A 105 4.02 -11.56 -5.62
C ASN A 105 3.76 -10.66 -6.85
N LEU A 106 4.35 -10.99 -8.00
CA LEU A 106 4.00 -10.39 -9.28
C LEU A 106 2.98 -11.26 -9.99
N HIS A 107 1.86 -10.64 -10.36
CA HIS A 107 0.74 -11.27 -11.03
C HIS A 107 0.50 -10.56 -12.36
N GLU A 108 0.78 -11.24 -13.48
CA GLU A 108 0.41 -10.70 -14.79
C GLU A 108 -1.11 -10.64 -14.93
N VAL A 109 -1.59 -9.51 -15.41
CA VAL A 109 -3.01 -9.24 -15.62
C VAL A 109 -3.27 -8.66 -17.00
N ARG A 110 -4.51 -8.76 -17.46
CA ARG A 110 -4.95 -8.14 -18.72
C ARG A 110 -6.24 -7.37 -18.52
N VAL A 111 -6.32 -6.19 -19.10
CA VAL A 111 -7.57 -5.43 -19.13
C VAL A 111 -8.61 -6.23 -19.91
N VAL A 112 -9.81 -6.39 -19.34
CA VAL A 112 -10.95 -7.02 -20.01
C VAL A 112 -12.06 -6.03 -20.32
N ALA A 113 -12.22 -4.97 -19.52
CA ALA A 113 -13.19 -3.92 -19.74
C ALA A 113 -12.86 -2.65 -18.93
N THR A 114 -13.47 -1.55 -19.33
CA THR A 114 -13.52 -0.29 -18.57
C THR A 114 -14.97 0.14 -18.36
N GLU A 115 -15.24 0.85 -17.27
CA GLU A 115 -16.58 1.30 -16.88
C GLU A 115 -16.49 2.66 -16.19
N THR A 116 -17.27 3.64 -16.66
CA THR A 116 -17.41 4.93 -15.97
C THR A 116 -18.35 4.75 -14.78
N VAL A 117 -17.81 4.82 -13.56
CA VAL A 117 -18.57 4.69 -12.31
C VAL A 117 -19.27 6.00 -11.96
N THR A 118 -18.50 7.09 -12.02
CA THR A 118 -18.96 8.48 -11.92
C THR A 118 -18.19 9.30 -12.96
N PRO A 119 -18.56 10.56 -13.24
CA PRO A 119 -17.86 11.36 -14.25
C PRO A 119 -16.34 11.41 -14.08
N HIS A 120 -15.83 11.45 -12.84
CA HIS A 120 -14.39 11.43 -12.55
C HIS A 120 -13.86 10.11 -11.99
N MET A 121 -14.65 9.03 -11.95
CA MET A 121 -14.17 7.71 -11.52
C MET A 121 -14.32 6.68 -12.63
N LEU A 122 -13.19 6.14 -13.08
CA LEU A 122 -13.15 5.09 -14.11
C LEU A 122 -12.67 3.77 -13.50
N ARG A 123 -13.48 2.72 -13.63
CA ARG A 123 -13.13 1.37 -13.24
C ARG A 123 -12.45 0.65 -14.40
N VAL A 124 -11.29 0.06 -14.15
CA VAL A 124 -10.63 -0.89 -15.06
C VAL A 124 -10.75 -2.28 -14.46
N LYS A 125 -11.24 -3.23 -15.25
CA LYS A 125 -11.39 -4.64 -14.86
C LYS A 125 -10.27 -5.45 -15.47
N PHE A 126 -9.58 -6.22 -14.64
CA PHE A 126 -8.43 -7.01 -15.02
C PHE A 126 -8.72 -8.50 -14.81
N VAL A 127 -8.45 -9.35 -15.79
CA VAL A 127 -8.41 -10.79 -15.57
C VAL A 127 -7.04 -11.20 -15.02
N CYS A 128 -7.03 -12.09 -14.04
CA CYS A 128 -5.82 -12.69 -13.46
C CYS A 128 -5.95 -14.22 -13.44
N ALA A 129 -4.85 -14.93 -13.66
CA ALA A 129 -4.84 -16.40 -13.65
C ALA A 129 -5.09 -16.98 -12.25
N ASP A 130 -4.61 -16.30 -11.21
CA ASP A 130 -4.78 -16.67 -9.81
C ASP A 130 -5.29 -15.45 -9.04
N LEU A 131 -6.48 -15.57 -8.47
CA LEU A 131 -7.10 -14.53 -7.65
C LEU A 131 -6.81 -14.70 -6.16
N THR A 132 -6.29 -15.85 -5.74
CA THR A 132 -6.09 -16.19 -4.33
C THR A 132 -5.39 -15.10 -3.53
N PRO A 133 -4.35 -14.42 -4.05
CA PRO A 133 -3.66 -13.36 -3.32
C PRO A 133 -4.51 -12.10 -3.06
N PHE A 134 -5.54 -11.86 -3.87
CA PHE A 134 -6.36 -10.64 -3.83
C PHE A 134 -7.66 -10.79 -3.04
N VAL A 135 -8.04 -12.03 -2.70
CA VAL A 135 -9.27 -12.32 -1.94
C VAL A 135 -9.02 -12.11 -0.46
N GLY A 136 -9.70 -11.13 0.13
CA GLY A 136 -9.55 -10.77 1.54
C GLY A 136 -8.19 -10.14 1.87
N GLY A 137 -8.08 -9.54 3.05
CA GLY A 137 -6.83 -8.96 3.51
C GLY A 137 -6.44 -7.68 2.76
N ASN A 138 -5.30 -7.70 2.09
CA ASN A 138 -4.60 -6.50 1.63
C ASN A 138 -5.38 -5.63 0.62
N MET A 139 -5.31 -4.30 0.78
CA MET A 139 -6.09 -3.34 0.01
C MET A 139 -5.44 -2.88 -1.30
N HIS A 140 -4.12 -2.84 -1.39
CA HIS A 140 -3.41 -2.13 -2.45
C HIS A 140 -2.50 -3.02 -3.28
N VAL A 141 -2.35 -2.65 -4.55
CA VAL A 141 -1.37 -3.23 -5.49
C VAL A 141 -0.56 -2.11 -6.11
N ARG A 142 0.71 -2.38 -6.41
CA ARG A 142 1.43 -1.60 -7.40
C ARG A 142 1.02 -2.10 -8.78
N LEU A 143 0.38 -1.25 -9.57
CA LEU A 143 0.10 -1.48 -10.98
C LEU A 143 1.36 -1.14 -11.78
N LEU A 144 1.81 -2.11 -12.58
CA LEU A 144 2.96 -2.04 -13.46
C LEU A 144 2.45 -2.03 -14.90
N VAL A 145 2.58 -0.89 -15.59
CA VAL A 145 2.14 -0.74 -16.97
C VAL A 145 3.37 -0.63 -17.89
N PRO A 146 3.53 -1.55 -18.85
CA PRO A 146 4.62 -1.50 -19.82
C PRO A 146 4.42 -0.37 -20.85
N PRO A 147 5.50 0.15 -21.44
CA PRO A 147 5.40 1.13 -22.52
C PRO A 147 4.58 0.59 -23.70
N LYS A 148 3.72 1.45 -24.25
CA LYS A 148 2.79 1.06 -25.30
C LYS A 148 3.52 0.52 -26.55
N GLY A 149 3.06 -0.62 -27.05
CA GLY A 149 3.59 -1.24 -28.27
C GLY A 149 4.88 -2.03 -28.07
N ARG A 150 5.32 -2.25 -26.82
CA ARG A 150 6.48 -3.10 -26.49
C ARG A 150 6.02 -4.37 -25.79
N GLU A 151 6.84 -5.42 -25.92
CA GLU A 151 6.68 -6.60 -25.07
C GLU A 151 7.06 -6.24 -23.62
N PRO A 152 6.26 -6.63 -22.62
CA PRO A 152 6.56 -6.31 -21.24
C PRO A 152 7.86 -6.97 -20.77
N VAL A 153 8.73 -6.16 -20.19
CA VAL A 153 9.86 -6.63 -19.40
C VAL A 153 9.47 -6.46 -17.95
N TRP A 154 9.34 -7.56 -17.20
CA TRP A 154 8.98 -7.50 -15.78
C TRP A 154 10.20 -7.34 -14.89
N PRO A 155 10.05 -6.74 -13.69
CA PRO A 155 11.13 -6.69 -12.73
C PRO A 155 11.56 -8.09 -12.30
N VAL A 156 12.83 -8.21 -11.91
CA VAL A 156 13.43 -9.47 -11.43
C VAL A 156 14.11 -9.24 -10.09
N ILE A 157 14.28 -10.29 -9.30
CA ILE A 157 15.07 -10.24 -8.07
C ILE A 157 16.56 -10.22 -8.43
N GLY A 158 17.28 -9.22 -7.92
CA GLY A 158 18.73 -9.10 -8.02
C GLY A 158 19.46 -9.96 -6.99
N GLU A 159 20.77 -10.14 -7.16
CA GLU A 159 21.61 -10.97 -6.27
C GLU A 159 21.61 -10.49 -4.81
N ASP A 160 21.45 -9.18 -4.59
CA ASP A 160 21.32 -8.56 -3.27
C ASP A 160 19.93 -8.76 -2.63
N GLY A 161 18.99 -9.38 -3.34
CA GLY A 161 17.63 -9.65 -2.89
C GLY A 161 16.62 -8.56 -3.22
N ARG A 162 17.03 -7.42 -3.77
CA ARG A 162 16.14 -6.30 -4.13
C ARG A 162 15.45 -6.52 -5.48
N ILE A 163 14.43 -5.71 -5.75
CA ILE A 163 13.77 -5.70 -7.04
C ILE A 163 14.60 -4.87 -8.03
N LYS A 164 15.10 -5.52 -9.07
CA LYS A 164 15.71 -4.86 -10.22
C LYS A 164 14.62 -4.50 -11.22
N TRP A 165 14.38 -3.21 -11.35
CA TRP A 165 13.39 -2.65 -12.27
C TRP A 165 13.94 -2.55 -13.70
N PRO A 166 13.10 -2.73 -14.73
CA PRO A 166 13.44 -2.37 -16.11
C PRO A 166 13.69 -0.86 -16.23
N GLU A 167 14.65 -0.49 -17.08
CA GLU A 167 15.08 0.90 -17.29
C GLU A 167 15.01 1.28 -18.77
N GLY A 168 15.19 2.57 -19.07
CA GLY A 168 15.23 3.07 -20.45
C GLY A 168 13.90 2.91 -21.19
N GLU A 169 13.94 2.36 -22.40
CA GLU A 169 12.74 2.17 -23.23
C GLU A 169 11.76 1.13 -22.69
N ASP A 170 12.18 0.30 -21.73
CA ASP A 170 11.36 -0.73 -21.10
C ASP A 170 10.87 -0.31 -19.70
N ALA A 171 11.17 0.93 -19.28
CA ALA A 171 10.77 1.45 -17.98
C ALA A 171 9.24 1.38 -17.79
N LEU A 172 8.81 0.78 -16.68
CA LEU A 172 7.40 0.58 -16.37
C LEU A 172 6.83 1.84 -15.71
N LEU A 173 5.59 2.19 -16.05
CA LEU A 173 4.78 3.06 -15.21
C LEU A 173 4.38 2.27 -13.96
N ILE A 174 4.73 2.78 -12.79
CA ILE A 174 4.42 2.16 -11.50
C ILE A 174 3.52 3.12 -10.72
N ARG A 175 2.35 2.66 -10.30
CA ARG A 175 1.42 3.43 -9.44
C ARG A 175 0.74 2.51 -8.44
N VAL A 176 0.54 2.99 -7.22
CA VAL A 176 -0.22 2.27 -6.20
C VAL A 176 -1.70 2.53 -6.41
N TYR A 177 -2.50 1.47 -6.44
CA TYR A 177 -3.95 1.54 -6.52
C TYR A 177 -4.62 0.57 -5.55
N THR A 178 -5.84 0.91 -5.17
CA THR A 178 -6.71 0.04 -4.38
C THR A 178 -7.35 -1.02 -5.25
N ILE A 179 -7.26 -2.29 -4.82
CA ILE A 179 -8.14 -3.34 -5.29
C ILE A 179 -9.54 -3.01 -4.79
N ARG A 180 -10.43 -2.58 -5.69
CA ARG A 180 -11.78 -2.15 -5.35
C ARG A 180 -12.70 -3.34 -5.09
N PHE A 181 -12.57 -4.40 -5.88
CA PHE A 181 -13.39 -5.60 -5.80
C PHE A 181 -12.68 -6.78 -6.49
N VAL A 182 -12.96 -8.00 -6.03
CA VAL A 182 -12.50 -9.24 -6.66
C VAL A 182 -13.71 -10.09 -7.03
N ASP A 183 -13.97 -10.20 -8.33
CA ASP A 183 -15.05 -11.03 -8.89
C ASP A 183 -14.50 -12.44 -9.17
N ILE A 184 -14.68 -13.34 -8.20
CA ILE A 184 -14.19 -14.72 -8.27
C ILE A 184 -14.84 -15.48 -9.44
N GLU A 185 -16.13 -15.24 -9.72
CA GLU A 185 -16.86 -15.94 -10.78
C GLU A 185 -16.33 -15.57 -12.16
N ARG A 186 -15.96 -14.28 -12.35
CA ARG A 186 -15.39 -13.80 -13.61
C ARG A 186 -13.87 -13.93 -13.70
N GLY A 187 -13.18 -14.23 -12.60
CA GLY A 187 -11.72 -14.23 -12.58
C GLY A 187 -11.12 -12.82 -12.63
N GLU A 188 -11.85 -11.81 -12.13
CA GLU A 188 -11.50 -10.40 -12.31
C GLU A 188 -11.08 -9.69 -11.01
N VAL A 189 -10.13 -8.77 -11.14
CA VAL A 189 -9.75 -7.78 -10.12
C VAL A 189 -10.12 -6.40 -10.67
N TRP A 190 -10.88 -5.63 -9.91
CA TRP A 190 -11.34 -4.31 -10.31
C TRP A 190 -10.55 -3.23 -9.59
N VAL A 191 -10.16 -2.20 -10.32
CA VAL A 191 -9.43 -1.05 -9.78
C VAL A 191 -10.10 0.22 -10.28
N ASP A 192 -10.34 1.15 -9.37
CA ASP A 192 -10.97 2.44 -9.66
C ASP A 192 -9.90 3.54 -9.74
N PHE A 193 -9.97 4.33 -10.81
CA PHE A 193 -9.01 5.37 -11.15
C PHE A 193 -9.71 6.73 -11.16
N LEU A 194 -9.26 7.61 -10.28
CA LEU A 194 -9.64 9.01 -10.31
C LEU A 194 -9.13 9.67 -11.59
N GLN A 195 -10.04 10.24 -12.37
CA GLN A 195 -9.76 11.03 -13.55
C GLN A 195 -9.65 12.50 -13.15
N HIS A 196 -8.42 13.02 -13.12
CA HIS A 196 -8.12 14.37 -12.64
C HIS A 196 -7.25 15.17 -13.63
N PRO A 197 -7.69 15.35 -14.88
CA PRO A 197 -6.89 16.08 -15.87
C PRO A 197 -6.66 17.52 -15.38
N ALA A 198 -5.39 17.92 -15.30
CA ALA A 198 -5.00 19.27 -14.94
C ALA A 198 -4.06 19.85 -16.00
N PRO A 199 -4.29 21.08 -16.51
CA PRO A 199 -3.44 21.68 -17.54
C PRO A 199 -1.97 21.71 -17.11
N GLY A 200 -1.11 21.08 -17.92
CA GLY A 200 0.34 21.05 -17.68
C GLY A 200 0.81 20.05 -16.62
N ILE A 201 -0.09 19.24 -16.03
CA ILE A 201 0.25 18.20 -15.06
C ILE A 201 0.03 16.84 -15.71
N ALA A 202 1.06 16.00 -15.72
CA ALA A 202 0.96 14.63 -16.24
C ALA A 202 0.21 13.73 -15.24
N THR A 203 -0.71 12.92 -15.74
CA THR A 203 -1.53 12.03 -14.89
C THR A 203 -1.43 10.59 -15.38
N PRO A 204 -0.22 10.00 -15.46
CA PRO A 204 0.04 8.82 -16.28
C PRO A 204 -0.80 7.59 -15.88
N GLY A 205 -1.14 7.47 -14.59
CA GLY A 205 -2.04 6.42 -14.11
C GLY A 205 -3.50 6.62 -14.56
N ALA A 206 -4.02 7.84 -14.48
CA ALA A 206 -5.34 8.19 -15.01
C ALA A 206 -5.37 8.09 -16.55
N ASP A 207 -4.27 8.49 -17.21
CA ASP A 207 -4.09 8.39 -18.66
C ASP A 207 -4.13 6.93 -19.13
N PHE A 208 -3.41 6.04 -18.44
CA PHE A 208 -3.49 4.61 -18.70
C PHE A 208 -4.93 4.12 -18.61
N ALA A 209 -5.64 4.42 -17.51
CA ALA A 209 -7.00 3.94 -17.32
C ALA A 209 -7.97 4.46 -18.39
N ARG A 210 -7.88 5.75 -18.74
CA ARG A 210 -8.69 6.38 -19.80
C ARG A 210 -8.46 5.70 -21.16
N ASP A 211 -7.20 5.40 -21.47
CA ASP A 211 -6.81 4.89 -22.79
C ASP A 211 -6.80 3.35 -22.86
N ALA A 212 -7.06 2.67 -21.74
CA ALA A 212 -7.04 1.22 -21.60
C ALA A 212 -8.07 0.54 -22.50
N LYS A 213 -7.65 -0.56 -23.12
CA LYS A 213 -8.47 -1.39 -24.01
C LYS A 213 -8.41 -2.85 -23.61
N PRO A 214 -9.47 -3.63 -23.88
CA PRO A 214 -9.42 -5.07 -23.70
C PRO A 214 -8.20 -5.69 -24.41
N GLY A 215 -7.42 -6.48 -23.68
CA GLY A 215 -6.17 -7.09 -24.13
C GLY A 215 -4.89 -6.36 -23.69
N ASP A 216 -4.97 -5.11 -23.23
CA ASP A 216 -3.81 -4.39 -22.71
C ASP A 216 -3.21 -5.15 -21.51
N ARG A 217 -1.88 -5.30 -21.52
CA ARG A 217 -1.13 -6.07 -20.51
C ARG A 217 -0.62 -5.17 -19.41
N ALA A 218 -0.70 -5.65 -18.17
CA ALA A 218 -0.10 -5.04 -17.00
C ALA A 218 0.32 -6.13 -16.00
N ALA A 219 0.90 -5.74 -14.88
CA ALA A 219 1.09 -6.62 -13.74
C ALA A 219 0.70 -5.93 -12.44
N PHE A 220 0.25 -6.72 -11.48
CA PHE A 220 0.15 -6.29 -10.08
C PHE A 220 1.34 -6.82 -9.30
N LEU A 221 1.98 -5.95 -8.53
CA LEU A 221 2.97 -6.33 -7.53
C LEU A 221 2.37 -6.11 -6.13
N GLY A 222 2.20 -7.18 -5.36
CA GLY A 222 1.48 -7.17 -4.09
C GLY A 222 0.50 -8.36 -3.98
N PRO A 223 -0.63 -8.22 -3.29
CA PRO A 223 -1.11 -7.00 -2.63
C PRO A 223 -0.40 -6.68 -1.30
N GLY A 224 -0.62 -5.47 -0.80
CA GLY A 224 -0.15 -4.97 0.49
C GLY A 224 -1.07 -3.86 1.05
N GLY A 225 -0.67 -3.24 2.17
CA GLY A 225 -1.37 -2.07 2.71
C GLY A 225 -2.45 -2.34 3.76
N GLY A 226 -2.50 -3.56 4.31
CA GLY A 226 -3.48 -3.93 5.34
C GLY A 226 -4.87 -4.15 4.76
N GLY A 227 -5.82 -4.56 5.59
CA GLY A 227 -7.20 -4.85 5.20
C GLY A 227 -8.23 -4.07 5.99
N VAL A 228 -9.47 -4.57 5.98
CA VAL A 228 -10.56 -4.05 6.83
C VAL A 228 -10.12 -4.08 8.30
N PRO A 229 -10.12 -2.94 9.00
CA PRO A 229 -9.75 -2.92 10.42
C PRO A 229 -10.70 -3.77 11.27
N GLU A 230 -10.14 -4.56 12.19
CA GLU A 230 -10.93 -5.30 13.19
C GLU A 230 -11.29 -4.37 14.35
N ALA A 231 -12.43 -3.67 14.26
CA ALA A 231 -12.93 -2.79 15.31
C ALA A 231 -14.47 -2.69 15.31
N GLU A 232 -15.05 -2.37 16.47
CA GLU A 232 -16.50 -2.12 16.61
C GLU A 232 -16.91 -0.78 15.97
N HIS A 233 -16.07 0.24 16.12
CA HIS A 233 -16.27 1.58 15.56
C HIS A 233 -15.10 1.96 14.67
N ILE A 234 -15.37 2.34 13.43
CA ILE A 234 -14.35 2.76 12.46
C ILE A 234 -14.75 4.13 11.90
N PHE A 235 -13.85 5.09 12.04
CA PHE A 235 -13.94 6.39 11.39
C PHE A 235 -13.12 6.37 10.10
N LEU A 236 -13.77 6.65 8.98
CA LEU A 236 -13.20 6.68 7.64
C LEU A 236 -13.20 8.12 7.13
N ALA A 237 -12.06 8.61 6.62
CA ALA A 237 -12.07 9.88 5.91
C ALA A 237 -11.10 9.92 4.74
N GLY A 238 -11.45 10.66 3.69
CA GLY A 238 -10.57 10.82 2.55
C GLY A 238 -11.17 11.60 1.40
N ASP A 239 -10.39 11.72 0.34
CA ASP A 239 -10.82 12.31 -0.92
C ASP A 239 -11.11 11.25 -1.98
N GLU A 240 -11.31 11.68 -3.22
CA GLU A 240 -11.67 10.79 -4.33
C GLU A 240 -10.62 9.71 -4.60
N ALA A 241 -9.34 9.95 -4.26
CA ALA A 241 -8.30 8.94 -4.42
C ALA A 241 -8.43 7.81 -3.37
N ALA A 242 -8.97 8.12 -2.19
CA ALA A 242 -9.21 7.17 -1.11
C ALA A 242 -10.59 6.50 -1.16
N LEU A 243 -11.54 7.09 -1.90
CA LEU A 243 -12.90 6.57 -2.05
C LEU A 243 -12.96 5.06 -2.40
N PRO A 244 -12.14 4.51 -3.32
CA PRO A 244 -12.16 3.07 -3.59
C PRO A 244 -11.86 2.19 -2.36
N ALA A 245 -10.98 2.64 -1.47
CA ALA A 245 -10.63 1.92 -0.26
C ALA A 245 -11.71 2.08 0.81
N ILE A 246 -12.23 3.29 1.01
CA ILE A 246 -13.34 3.55 1.94
C ILE A 246 -14.56 2.71 1.56
N ALA A 247 -14.92 2.69 0.27
CA ALA A 247 -16.04 1.90 -0.22
C ALA A 247 -15.82 0.39 -0.01
N ARG A 248 -14.61 -0.14 -0.29
CA ARG A 248 -14.30 -1.54 -0.03
C ARG A 248 -14.33 -1.88 1.45
N ILE A 249 -13.80 -1.03 2.33
CA ILE A 249 -13.87 -1.23 3.79
C ILE A 249 -15.34 -1.28 4.23
N ALA A 250 -16.18 -0.37 3.75
CA ALA A 250 -17.58 -0.33 4.13
C ALA A 250 -18.38 -1.56 3.66
N GLU A 251 -18.09 -2.04 2.46
CA GLU A 251 -18.74 -3.22 1.88
C GLU A 251 -18.28 -4.54 2.51
N GLU A 252 -17.01 -4.64 2.91
CA GLU A 252 -16.42 -5.84 3.50
C GLU A 252 -16.51 -5.88 5.04
N ALA A 253 -16.84 -4.76 5.70
CA ALA A 253 -17.00 -4.72 7.15
C ALA A 253 -18.15 -5.64 7.62
N PRO A 254 -17.93 -6.41 8.71
CA PRO A 254 -18.92 -7.35 9.19
C PRO A 254 -20.16 -6.66 9.77
N ALA A 255 -21.27 -7.38 9.81
CA ALA A 255 -22.48 -6.90 10.48
C ALA A 255 -22.19 -6.59 11.96
N GLY A 256 -22.72 -5.46 12.44
CA GLY A 256 -22.51 -4.97 13.81
C GLY A 256 -21.34 -3.99 13.96
N THR A 257 -20.47 -3.86 12.96
CA THR A 257 -19.53 -2.74 12.90
C THR A 257 -20.26 -1.44 12.57
N LYS A 258 -19.91 -0.37 13.27
CA LYS A 258 -20.40 0.99 12.99
C LYS A 258 -19.32 1.79 12.29
N LEU A 259 -19.69 2.37 11.16
CA LEU A 259 -18.82 3.15 10.30
C LEU A 259 -19.33 4.58 10.26
N THR A 260 -18.43 5.53 10.49
CA THR A 260 -18.66 6.94 10.18
C THR A 260 -17.69 7.34 9.08
N ALA A 261 -18.20 7.79 7.94
CA ALA A 261 -17.38 8.11 6.77
C ALA A 261 -17.57 9.56 6.33
N ILE A 262 -16.46 10.26 6.09
CA ILE A 262 -16.44 11.60 5.47
C ILE A 262 -15.65 11.52 4.17
N ILE A 263 -16.31 11.74 3.04
CA ILE A 263 -15.67 11.62 1.73
C ILE A 263 -15.79 12.95 0.98
N VAL A 264 -14.65 13.51 0.59
CA VAL A 264 -14.60 14.70 -0.27
C VAL A 264 -14.63 14.25 -1.73
N VAL A 265 -15.56 14.82 -2.49
CA VAL A 265 -15.66 14.67 -3.94
C VAL A 265 -15.85 16.00 -4.64
N GLU A 266 -15.62 16.06 -5.95
CA GLU A 266 -15.79 17.30 -6.71
C GLU A 266 -17.22 17.86 -6.61
N SER A 267 -18.24 17.01 -6.78
CA SER A 267 -19.65 17.40 -6.73
C SER A 267 -20.58 16.23 -6.42
N ALA A 268 -21.87 16.51 -6.26
CA ALA A 268 -22.89 15.48 -6.06
C ALA A 268 -22.96 14.40 -7.17
N SER A 269 -22.45 14.65 -8.39
CA SER A 269 -22.40 13.62 -9.44
C SER A 269 -21.35 12.54 -9.20
N GLU A 270 -20.43 12.78 -8.26
CA GLU A 270 -19.38 11.85 -7.87
C GLU A 270 -19.76 10.98 -6.66
N GLU A 271 -20.94 11.20 -6.07
CA GLU A 271 -21.44 10.35 -4.99
C GLU A 271 -21.72 8.94 -5.51
N GLN A 272 -21.25 7.94 -4.77
CA GLN A 272 -21.45 6.53 -5.09
C GLN A 272 -22.38 5.88 -4.08
N ALA A 273 -23.20 4.94 -4.54
CA ALA A 273 -23.91 4.07 -3.62
C ALA A 273 -22.90 3.12 -2.95
N ILE A 274 -22.73 3.23 -1.64
CA ILE A 274 -21.86 2.36 -0.84
C ILE A 274 -22.78 1.50 0.04
N GLY A 275 -22.80 0.21 -0.22
CA GLY A 275 -23.57 -0.77 0.54
C GLY A 275 -22.69 -1.55 1.51
N GLY A 276 -23.27 -2.52 2.21
CA GLY A 276 -22.53 -3.40 3.12
C GLY A 276 -23.42 -4.03 4.18
N ALA A 277 -22.81 -4.86 5.02
CA ALA A 277 -23.48 -5.41 6.20
C ALA A 277 -23.36 -4.52 7.45
N ALA A 278 -22.38 -3.61 7.46
CA ALA A 278 -22.13 -2.66 8.53
C ALA A 278 -23.14 -1.49 8.55
N GLU A 279 -23.29 -0.85 9.71
CA GLU A 279 -24.07 0.39 9.84
C GLU A 279 -23.19 1.57 9.40
N LEU A 280 -23.55 2.21 8.28
CA LEU A 280 -22.77 3.29 7.69
C LEU A 280 -23.49 4.65 7.83
N ASP A 281 -22.87 5.56 8.57
CA ASP A 281 -23.18 7.00 8.55
C ASP A 281 -22.20 7.72 7.61
N LEU A 282 -22.69 8.12 6.43
CA LEU A 282 -21.87 8.66 5.35
C LEU A 282 -22.21 10.12 5.08
N THR A 283 -21.17 10.96 5.13
CA THR A 283 -21.22 12.37 4.75
C THR A 283 -20.38 12.62 3.51
N TRP A 284 -21.01 13.14 2.46
CA TRP A 284 -20.32 13.65 1.28
C TRP A 284 -20.04 15.15 1.42
N LEU A 285 -18.81 15.55 1.14
CA LEU A 285 -18.40 16.94 1.04
C LEU A 285 -18.07 17.26 -0.40
N HIS A 286 -18.62 18.34 -0.95
CA HIS A 286 -18.43 18.71 -2.34
C HIS A 286 -17.45 19.88 -2.47
N ARG A 287 -16.34 19.71 -3.18
CA ARG A 287 -15.35 20.78 -3.43
C ARG A 287 -15.98 22.00 -4.10
N SER A 288 -16.91 21.76 -5.03
CA SER A 288 -17.62 22.80 -5.77
C SER A 288 -18.53 23.70 -4.93
N SER A 289 -18.99 23.23 -3.76
CA SER A 289 -19.86 24.01 -2.86
C SER A 289 -19.23 24.31 -1.49
N ALA A 290 -18.10 23.70 -1.17
CA ALA A 290 -17.37 23.98 0.05
C ALA A 290 -16.84 25.41 0.00
N GLY A 291 -17.24 26.23 0.98
CA GLY A 291 -16.50 27.43 1.32
C GLY A 291 -15.09 27.08 1.83
N THR A 292 -14.37 28.03 2.40
CA THR A 292 -12.95 27.95 2.78
C THR A 292 -12.50 26.80 3.71
N GLU A 293 -13.37 25.89 4.15
CA GLU A 293 -12.97 24.77 5.01
C GLU A 293 -12.42 23.59 4.19
N GLY A 294 -11.15 23.23 4.43
CA GLY A 294 -10.51 22.07 3.81
C GLY A 294 -10.79 20.76 4.56
N LEU A 295 -10.49 19.62 3.93
CA LEU A 295 -10.71 18.27 4.49
C LEU A 295 -10.13 18.13 5.91
N ALA A 296 -8.90 18.60 6.14
CA ALA A 296 -8.27 18.55 7.46
C ALA A 296 -9.06 19.29 8.55
N GLN A 297 -9.72 20.40 8.22
CA GLN A 297 -10.53 21.16 9.18
C GLN A 297 -11.83 20.42 9.51
N THR A 298 -12.51 19.83 8.52
CA THR A 298 -13.72 19.03 8.78
C THR A 298 -13.38 17.77 9.59
N ILE A 299 -12.29 17.09 9.23
CA ILE A 299 -11.77 15.95 10.01
C ILE A 299 -11.43 16.41 11.43
N HIS A 300 -10.79 17.56 11.63
CA HIS A 300 -10.48 18.07 12.97
C HIS A 300 -11.72 18.20 13.84
N HIS A 301 -12.82 18.75 13.29
CA HIS A 301 -14.09 18.83 14.01
C HIS A 301 -14.68 17.45 14.30
N ALA A 302 -14.70 16.55 13.32
CA ALA A 302 -15.23 15.20 13.50
C ALA A 302 -14.43 14.37 14.52
N LEU A 303 -13.10 14.51 14.52
CA LEU A 303 -12.20 13.82 15.45
C LEU A 303 -12.33 14.36 16.89
N ALA A 304 -12.89 15.55 17.10
CA ALA A 304 -12.96 16.16 18.43
C ALA A 304 -13.73 15.26 19.42
N ASP A 305 -14.82 14.66 18.96
CA ASP A 305 -15.77 13.88 19.76
C ASP A 305 -15.59 12.36 19.63
N LEU A 306 -14.57 11.89 18.91
CA LEU A 306 -14.33 10.45 18.75
C LEU A 306 -13.84 9.80 20.05
N ASP A 307 -14.43 8.64 20.32
CA ASP A 307 -14.00 7.72 21.38
C ASP A 307 -12.60 7.15 21.10
N SER A 308 -11.81 6.94 22.15
CA SER A 308 -10.41 6.46 22.05
C SER A 308 -10.27 5.03 21.52
N GLU A 309 -11.34 4.23 21.55
CA GLU A 309 -11.39 2.88 20.99
C GLU A 309 -11.70 2.88 19.49
N THR A 310 -12.10 4.02 18.92
CA THR A 310 -12.41 4.14 17.48
C THR A 310 -11.16 3.90 16.64
N PHE A 311 -11.26 3.00 15.67
CA PHE A 311 -10.21 2.86 14.66
C PHE A 311 -10.31 4.01 13.65
N VAL A 312 -9.21 4.73 13.44
CA VAL A 312 -9.17 5.87 12.50
C VAL A 312 -8.48 5.47 11.21
N TRP A 313 -9.20 5.39 10.10
CA TRP A 313 -8.66 5.15 8.77
C TRP A 313 -8.80 6.42 7.93
N ILE A 314 -7.68 7.03 7.55
CA ILE A 314 -7.68 8.28 6.79
C ILE A 314 -6.64 8.23 5.68
N ALA A 315 -7.07 8.53 4.45
CA ALA A 315 -6.18 8.72 3.33
C ALA A 315 -6.57 9.90 2.44
N CYS A 316 -5.61 10.76 2.13
CA CYS A 316 -5.81 11.93 1.26
C CYS A 316 -4.46 12.52 0.82
N GLU A 317 -4.42 13.81 0.53
CA GLU A 317 -3.22 14.56 0.16
C GLU A 317 -2.22 14.68 1.34
N LYS A 318 -0.93 14.70 1.01
CA LYS A 318 0.19 14.70 1.97
C LYS A 318 0.17 15.80 3.01
N SER A 319 -0.14 17.05 2.64
CA SER A 319 -0.17 18.16 3.59
C SER A 319 -1.32 18.01 4.58
N ASP A 320 -2.50 17.58 4.14
CA ASP A 320 -3.64 17.27 5.01
C ASP A 320 -3.28 16.14 6.00
N ILE A 321 -2.66 15.06 5.50
CA ILE A 321 -2.23 13.92 6.34
C ILE A 321 -1.22 14.34 7.40
N ARG A 322 -0.31 15.27 7.09
CA ARG A 322 0.64 15.80 8.07
C ARG A 322 -0.08 16.49 9.24
N ASP A 323 -1.08 17.31 8.92
CA ASP A 323 -1.83 18.06 9.91
C ASP A 323 -2.72 17.12 10.76
N ILE A 324 -3.34 16.13 10.13
CA ILE A 324 -4.14 15.08 10.79
C ILE A 324 -3.29 14.23 11.73
N ARG A 325 -2.08 13.83 11.31
CA ARG A 325 -1.14 13.10 12.19
C ARG A 325 -0.72 13.93 13.39
N ALA A 326 -0.48 15.23 13.22
CA ALA A 326 -0.15 16.12 14.34
C ALA A 326 -1.31 16.20 15.36
N LEU A 327 -2.54 16.29 14.87
CA LEU A 327 -3.74 16.27 15.71
C LEU A 327 -3.89 14.96 16.50
N LEU A 328 -3.83 13.80 15.83
CA LEU A 328 -3.94 12.49 16.47
C LEU A 328 -2.83 12.27 17.51
N LYS A 329 -1.61 12.74 17.22
CA LYS A 329 -0.49 12.73 18.17
C LYS A 329 -0.79 13.59 19.40
N ASN A 330 -1.31 14.79 19.23
CA ASN A 330 -1.68 15.67 20.34
C ASN A 330 -2.80 15.08 21.21
N ARG A 331 -3.70 14.29 20.61
CA ARG A 331 -4.73 13.51 21.31
C ARG A 331 -4.24 12.21 21.93
N GLN A 332 -2.97 11.85 21.71
CA GLN A 332 -2.39 10.56 22.16
C GLN A 332 -3.19 9.36 21.64
N HIS A 333 -3.73 9.44 20.42
CA HIS A 333 -4.46 8.32 19.80
C HIS A 333 -3.53 7.12 19.64
N ASP A 334 -4.03 5.92 19.93
CA ASP A 334 -3.24 4.70 19.87
C ASP A 334 -2.80 4.43 18.41
N ARG A 335 -1.49 4.23 18.21
CA ARG A 335 -0.90 3.90 16.92
C ARG A 335 -1.44 2.61 16.33
N LYS A 336 -1.88 1.68 17.17
CA LYS A 336 -2.49 0.42 16.75
C LYS A 336 -3.95 0.57 16.31
N LYS A 337 -4.58 1.71 16.60
CA LYS A 337 -5.96 2.04 16.23
C LYS A 337 -6.04 3.10 15.14
N MET A 338 -5.03 3.18 14.27
CA MET A 338 -5.09 4.08 13.14
C MET A 338 -4.33 3.59 11.91
N TYR A 339 -4.87 3.91 10.75
CA TYR A 339 -4.20 3.90 9.46
C TYR A 339 -4.31 5.30 8.87
N VAL A 340 -3.19 6.03 8.79
CA VAL A 340 -3.20 7.41 8.29
C VAL A 340 -2.08 7.57 7.27
N ALA A 341 -2.42 7.59 5.99
CA ALA A 341 -1.47 7.55 4.88
C ALA A 341 -1.82 8.60 3.82
N TRP A 342 -0.81 9.17 3.17
CA TRP A 342 -1.08 10.03 2.00
C TRP A 342 -1.08 9.18 0.74
N TYR A 343 -2.05 9.41 -0.13
CA TYR A 343 -2.17 8.70 -1.41
C TYR A 343 -1.54 9.50 -2.56
N TRP A 344 -1.41 10.81 -2.39
CA TRP A 344 -0.83 11.69 -3.38
C TRP A 344 -0.20 12.91 -2.72
N ASP A 345 0.66 13.58 -3.48
CA ASP A 345 1.36 14.79 -3.09
C ASP A 345 1.23 15.77 -4.24
N ARG A 346 0.73 16.98 -3.97
CA ARG A 346 0.52 18.00 -5.00
C ARG A 346 1.82 18.46 -5.65
N ASP A 347 2.93 18.38 -4.90
CA ASP A 347 4.23 18.90 -5.31
C ASP A 347 5.16 17.81 -5.88
N SER A 348 4.68 16.56 -6.01
CA SER A 348 5.47 15.41 -6.47
C SER A 348 4.89 14.77 -7.72
N ASP A 349 5.75 14.53 -8.72
CA ASP A 349 5.45 13.64 -9.86
C ASP A 349 5.59 12.14 -9.49
N ASP A 350 6.20 11.87 -8.33
CA ASP A 350 6.49 10.54 -7.80
C ASP A 350 5.43 10.16 -6.75
N VAL A 351 4.55 9.23 -7.12
CA VAL A 351 3.87 8.35 -6.15
C VAL A 351 4.54 6.99 -6.30
N ARG A 352 5.55 6.73 -5.46
CA ARG A 352 6.33 5.48 -5.46
C ARG A 352 5.60 4.34 -4.76
#